data_AF-A0A077P9R1-F1
#
_entry.id   AF-A0A077P9R1-F1
#
_cell.length_a   1.000
_cell.length_b   1.000
_cell.length_c   1.000
_cell.angle_alpha   90.00
_cell.angle_beta   90.00
_cell.angle_gamma   90.00
#
_symmetry.space_group_name_H-M   'P 1'
#
loop_
_entity.id
_entity.type
_entity.pdbx_description
1 polymer ?
#
loop_
_entity_poly.entity_id
_entity_poly.type
_entity_poly.pdbx_seq_one_letter_code
_entity_poly.pdbx_strand_id
1 'polypeptide(L)'
;MTNETSLNKLIIDRRSIVDDGCDHTASIIDSFNQAARARSRQPYQPKPKLIQVSSRAKASDPVVKIGERINYGRKVVRGIYELSCLGRNAESIAILLKMPLDRVQHVLSCNSSMKRAVYKQVMAAPKPTEKEIMARLAAESKA
;
A
#
# COMPACT_ATOMS: atom_id res chain seq x y z
N MET A 1 -3.86 -35.23 6.53
CA MET A 1 -4.47 -34.11 5.77
C MET A 1 -4.28 -32.87 6.64
N THR A 2 -3.53 -31.82 6.30
CA THR A 2 -3.65 -30.93 5.13
C THR A 2 -2.36 -30.09 4.98
N ASN A 3 -1.30 -30.61 4.34
CA ASN A 3 -0.07 -29.83 4.08
C ASN A 3 -0.14 -29.05 2.75
N GLU A 4 -1.08 -29.37 1.86
CA GLU A 4 -1.22 -28.74 0.55
C GLU A 4 -1.70 -27.28 0.63
N THR A 5 -2.49 -26.93 1.65
CA THR A 5 -2.90 -25.56 1.94
C THR A 5 -1.75 -24.68 2.44
N SER A 6 -0.67 -25.25 2.99
CA SER A 6 0.46 -24.49 3.51
C SER A 6 1.39 -23.98 2.40
N LEU A 7 1.66 -24.82 1.40
CA LEU A 7 2.64 -24.52 0.36
C LEU A 7 2.06 -23.56 -0.70
N ASN A 8 0.82 -23.81 -1.14
CA ASN A 8 0.12 -22.90 -2.04
C ASN A 8 -0.07 -21.50 -1.43
N LYS A 9 -0.37 -21.43 -0.12
CA LYS A 9 -0.47 -20.17 0.61
C LYS A 9 0.88 -19.45 0.69
N LEU A 10 1.97 -20.17 0.96
CA LEU A 10 3.32 -19.61 0.96
C LEU A 10 3.73 -19.07 -0.43
N ILE A 11 3.35 -19.77 -1.50
CA ILE A 11 3.59 -19.34 -2.89
C ILE A 11 2.83 -18.05 -3.16
N ILE A 12 1.54 -17.97 -2.80
CA ILE A 12 0.73 -16.76 -3.02
C ILE A 12 1.27 -15.59 -2.18
N ASP A 13 1.62 -15.81 -0.92
CA ASP A 13 2.12 -14.78 -0.01
C ASP A 13 3.49 -14.20 -0.45
N ARG A 14 4.36 -15.03 -1.04
CA ARG A 14 5.71 -14.62 -1.48
C ARG A 14 5.76 -14.13 -2.93
N ARG A 15 4.84 -14.57 -3.78
CA ARG A 15 4.86 -14.25 -5.21
C ARG A 15 4.16 -12.92 -5.43
N SER A 16 4.91 -11.88 -5.76
CA SER A 16 4.34 -10.61 -6.22
C SER A 16 3.72 -10.81 -7.60
N ILE A 17 2.46 -11.21 -7.65
CA ILE A 17 1.67 -11.31 -8.90
C ILE A 17 1.16 -9.90 -9.20
N VAL A 18 2.06 -9.00 -9.56
CA VAL A 18 1.69 -7.67 -10.07
C VAL A 18 1.96 -7.69 -11.55
N ASP A 19 0.89 -7.69 -12.33
CA ASP A 19 0.97 -7.51 -13.78
C ASP A 19 1.55 -6.12 -14.08
N ASP A 20 2.70 -6.10 -14.77
CA ASP A 20 3.38 -4.87 -15.17
C ASP A 20 2.75 -4.22 -16.40
N GLY A 21 1.83 -4.93 -17.09
CA GLY A 21 1.10 -4.45 -18.26
C GLY A 21 1.94 -4.38 -19.53
N CYS A 22 3.08 -5.08 -19.56
CA CYS A 22 3.96 -5.16 -20.72
C CYS A 22 3.82 -6.48 -21.47
N ASP A 23 3.92 -6.44 -22.80
CA ASP A 23 4.10 -7.61 -23.64
C ASP A 23 5.58 -8.03 -23.61
N HIS A 24 5.81 -9.22 -23.05
CA HIS A 24 7.14 -9.83 -22.92
C HIS A 24 7.45 -10.85 -24.02
N THR A 25 6.52 -11.13 -24.94
CA THR A 25 6.64 -12.21 -25.95
C THR A 25 7.95 -12.13 -26.73
N ALA A 26 8.24 -10.97 -27.33
CA ALA A 26 9.46 -10.77 -28.11
C ALA A 26 10.74 -10.95 -27.26
N SER A 27 10.72 -10.47 -26.02
CA SER A 27 11.83 -10.59 -25.06
C SER A 27 12.08 -12.05 -24.62
N ILE A 28 11.02 -12.83 -24.46
CA ILE A 28 11.09 -14.26 -24.14
C ILE A 28 11.66 -15.04 -25.34
N ILE A 29 11.16 -14.77 -26.55
CA ILE A 29 11.67 -15.39 -27.78
C ILE A 29 13.16 -15.08 -27.99
N ASP A 30 13.57 -13.82 -27.77
CA ASP A 30 14.97 -13.41 -27.85
C ASP A 30 15.87 -14.19 -26.86
N SER A 31 15.36 -14.42 -25.64
CA SER A 31 16.04 -15.19 -24.60
C SER A 31 16.20 -16.66 -24.99
N PHE A 32 15.16 -17.28 -25.57
CA PHE A 32 15.25 -18.65 -26.08
C PHE A 32 16.27 -18.78 -27.22
N ASN A 33 16.34 -17.78 -28.10
CA ASN A 33 17.26 -17.78 -29.23
C ASN A 33 18.69 -17.39 -28.85
N GLN A 34 18.94 -16.90 -27.63
CA GLN A 34 20.26 -16.47 -27.19
C GLN A 34 21.30 -17.60 -27.23
N ALA A 35 20.93 -18.79 -26.74
CA ALA A 35 21.81 -19.95 -26.76
C ALA A 35 22.12 -20.42 -28.19
N ALA A 36 21.13 -20.37 -29.09
CA ALA A 36 21.32 -20.71 -30.50
C ALA A 36 22.28 -19.72 -31.19
N ARG A 37 22.11 -18.40 -30.96
CA ARG A 37 23.00 -17.35 -31.49
C ARG A 37 24.44 -17.50 -30.99
N ALA A 38 24.62 -17.84 -29.71
CA ALA A 38 25.94 -18.09 -29.14
C ALA A 38 26.65 -19.27 -29.84
N ARG A 39 25.92 -20.35 -30.13
CA ARG A 39 26.47 -21.53 -30.83
C ARG A 39 26.79 -21.24 -32.29
N SER A 40 25.94 -20.51 -32.99
CA SER A 40 26.13 -20.13 -34.39
C SER A 40 27.04 -18.91 -34.59
N ARG A 41 27.61 -18.37 -33.50
CA ARG A 41 28.51 -17.19 -33.49
C ARG A 41 27.90 -15.98 -34.20
N GLN A 42 26.59 -15.83 -34.08
CA GLN A 42 25.90 -14.67 -34.64
C GLN A 42 26.34 -13.39 -33.90
N PRO A 43 26.42 -12.25 -34.60
CA PRO A 43 26.66 -10.97 -33.96
C PRO A 43 25.66 -10.70 -32.83
N TYR A 44 26.10 -9.99 -31.80
CA TYR A 44 25.22 -9.57 -30.73
C TYR A 44 24.06 -8.76 -31.27
N GLN A 45 22.85 -9.10 -30.86
CA GLN A 45 21.65 -8.33 -31.14
C GLN A 45 21.09 -7.83 -29.81
N PRO A 46 20.71 -6.54 -29.72
CA PRO A 46 20.13 -6.00 -28.51
C PRO A 46 18.76 -6.64 -28.24
N LYS A 47 18.48 -6.87 -26.97
CA LYS A 47 17.20 -7.42 -26.53
C LYS A 47 16.06 -6.48 -26.96
N PRO A 48 14.95 -6.98 -27.53
CA PRO A 48 13.81 -6.15 -27.92
C PRO A 48 13.23 -5.44 -26.70
N LYS A 49 12.85 -4.17 -26.89
CA LYS A 49 12.19 -3.38 -25.85
C LYS A 49 10.79 -3.94 -25.59
N LEU A 50 10.39 -3.92 -24.32
CA LEU A 50 9.05 -4.31 -23.91
C LEU A 50 8.03 -3.28 -24.41
N ILE A 51 6.90 -3.78 -24.93
CA ILE A 51 5.80 -2.94 -25.40
C ILE A 51 4.77 -2.87 -24.28
N GLN A 52 4.41 -1.67 -23.84
CA GLN A 52 3.33 -1.52 -22.87
C GLN A 52 1.98 -1.72 -23.57
N VAL A 53 1.22 -2.73 -23.14
CA VAL A 53 -0.09 -3.08 -23.71
C VAL A 53 -1.25 -2.66 -22.81
N SER A 54 -1.02 -2.57 -21.51
CA SER A 54 -2.03 -2.13 -20.55
C SER A 54 -1.42 -1.22 -19.48
N SER A 55 -2.29 -0.48 -18.79
CA SER A 55 -1.89 0.20 -17.57
C SER A 55 -1.64 -0.84 -16.48
N ARG A 56 -0.47 -0.77 -15.83
CA ARG A 56 -0.11 -1.62 -14.69
C ARG A 56 -1.26 -1.73 -13.68
N ALA A 57 -1.53 -2.94 -13.21
CA ALA A 57 -2.48 -3.16 -12.14
C ALA A 57 -2.04 -2.40 -10.88
N LYS A 58 -2.73 -1.31 -10.55
CA LYS A 58 -2.53 -0.60 -9.29
C LYS A 58 -3.36 -1.32 -8.23
N ALA A 59 -2.75 -1.62 -7.08
CA ALA A 59 -3.53 -2.03 -5.92
C ALA A 59 -4.60 -0.95 -5.67
N SER A 60 -5.87 -1.38 -5.61
CA SER A 60 -7.04 -0.53 -5.43
C SER A 60 -7.12 0.10 -4.04
N ASP A 61 -6.18 -0.23 -3.15
CA ASP A 61 -6.26 0.26 -1.78
C ASP A 61 -6.05 1.78 -1.74
N PRO A 62 -6.89 2.50 -0.98
CA PRO A 62 -6.76 3.95 -0.83
C PRO A 62 -5.39 4.28 -0.25
N VAL A 63 -4.51 4.83 -1.09
CA VAL A 63 -3.17 5.24 -0.66
C VAL A 63 -3.28 6.57 0.07
N VAL A 64 -3.38 6.49 1.40
CA VAL A 64 -3.41 7.67 2.27
C VAL A 64 -1.99 8.18 2.48
N LYS A 65 -1.63 9.31 1.86
CA LYS A 65 -0.34 9.99 2.09
C LYS A 65 -0.57 11.31 2.83
N ILE A 66 -0.71 11.26 4.15
CA ILE A 66 -0.91 12.49 4.94
C ILE A 66 0.41 13.26 5.06
N GLY A 67 1.51 12.52 5.27
CA GLY A 67 2.86 13.06 5.44
C GLY A 67 3.07 13.73 6.79
N GLU A 68 4.26 14.32 6.96
CA GLU A 68 4.55 15.16 8.12
C GLU A 68 3.94 16.56 7.92
N ARG A 69 3.24 17.03 8.96
CA ARG A 69 2.65 18.38 9.00
C ARG A 69 2.89 18.99 10.37
N ILE A 70 3.05 20.31 10.42
CA ILE A 70 3.17 21.06 11.68
C ILE A 70 1.92 20.85 12.54
N ASN A 71 0.74 20.91 11.91
CA ASN A 71 -0.54 20.68 12.55
C ASN A 71 -1.41 19.75 11.70
N TYR A 72 -2.06 18.80 12.37
CA TYR A 72 -3.05 17.91 11.75
C TYR A 72 -4.45 18.47 11.95
N GLY A 73 -5.24 18.50 10.88
CA GLY A 73 -6.63 18.96 10.92
C GLY A 73 -7.53 18.02 11.73
N ARG A 74 -8.70 18.52 12.15
CA ARG A 74 -9.67 17.79 12.99
C ARG A 74 -10.06 16.42 12.41
N LYS A 75 -10.17 16.33 11.08
CA LYS A 75 -10.62 15.11 10.41
C LYS A 75 -9.53 14.03 10.34
N VAL A 76 -8.27 14.39 10.09
CA VAL A 76 -7.11 13.47 10.25
C VAL A 76 -7.02 12.95 11.68
N VAL A 77 -7.12 13.84 12.68
CA VAL A 77 -7.10 13.45 14.09
C VAL A 77 -8.24 12.48 14.42
N ARG A 78 -9.43 12.72 13.87
CA ARG A 78 -10.57 11.81 13.99
C ARG A 78 -10.26 10.43 13.43
N GLY A 79 -9.69 10.35 12.22
CA GLY A 79 -9.33 9.07 11.61
C GLY A 79 -8.27 8.29 12.40
N ILE A 80 -7.29 8.98 13.01
CA ILE A 80 -6.30 8.34 13.91
C ILE A 80 -7.00 7.71 15.11
N TYR A 81 -7.96 8.39 15.73
CA TYR A 81 -8.72 7.82 16.85
C TYR A 81 -9.61 6.66 16.41
N GLU A 82 -10.30 6.78 15.28
CA GLU A 82 -11.13 5.69 14.74
C GLU A 82 -10.29 4.43 14.47
N LEU A 83 -9.08 4.57 13.94
CA LEU A 83 -8.12 3.46 13.76
C LEU A 83 -7.64 2.87 15.10
N SER A 84 -7.40 3.72 16.11
CA SER A 84 -7.02 3.24 17.44
C SER A 84 -8.15 2.46 18.13
N CYS A 85 -9.41 2.89 17.94
CA CYS A 85 -10.59 2.19 18.46
C CYS A 85 -10.80 0.82 17.82
N LEU A 86 -10.33 0.64 16.58
CA LEU A 86 -10.33 -0.64 15.88
C LEU A 86 -9.21 -1.59 16.37
N GLY A 87 -8.37 -1.15 17.32
CA GLY A 87 -7.30 -1.95 17.90
C GLY A 87 -5.98 -1.90 17.13
N ARG A 88 -5.81 -0.94 16.21
CA ARG A 88 -4.53 -0.76 15.51
C ARG A 88 -3.50 -0.10 16.44
N ASN A 89 -2.29 -0.65 16.48
CA ASN A 89 -1.18 -0.09 17.25
C ASN A 89 -0.69 1.24 16.63
N ALA A 90 -0.11 2.13 17.43
CA ALA A 90 0.41 3.43 16.98
C ALA A 90 1.43 3.29 15.82
N GLU A 91 2.30 2.28 15.87
CA GLU A 91 3.26 1.95 14.82
C GLU A 91 2.56 1.57 13.50
N SER A 92 1.52 0.74 13.59
CA SER A 92 0.75 0.34 12.41
C SER A 92 0.03 1.53 11.76
N ILE A 93 -0.51 2.44 12.58
CA ILE A 93 -1.14 3.68 12.10
C ILE A 93 -0.10 4.60 11.44
N ALA A 94 1.09 4.72 12.02
CA ALA A 94 2.19 5.52 11.46
C ALA A 94 2.61 5.03 10.06
N ILE A 95 2.77 3.70 9.90
CA ILE A 95 3.10 3.08 8.60
C ILE A 95 1.96 3.30 7.59
N LEU A 96 0.72 3.08 8.02
CA LEU A 96 -0.47 3.13 7.18
C LEU A 96 -0.80 4.54 6.68
N LEU A 97 -0.58 5.57 7.50
CA LEU A 97 -0.78 6.98 7.14
C LEU A 97 0.47 7.68 6.59
N LYS A 98 1.62 6.97 6.58
CA LYS A 98 2.95 7.51 6.27
C LYS A 98 3.27 8.76 7.10
N MET A 99 3.11 8.63 8.41
CA MET A 99 3.36 9.67 9.40
C MET A 99 4.48 9.23 10.37
N PRO A 100 5.25 10.16 10.95
CA PRO A 100 6.20 9.83 12.00
C PRO A 100 5.50 9.36 13.28
N LEU A 101 6.07 8.33 13.94
CA LEU A 101 5.51 7.68 15.13
C LEU A 101 5.26 8.67 16.28
N ASP A 102 6.22 9.55 16.55
CA ASP A 102 6.14 10.56 17.61
C ASP A 102 4.88 11.44 17.46
N ARG A 103 4.53 11.81 16.22
CA ARG A 103 3.33 12.60 15.94
C ARG A 103 2.06 11.82 16.20
N VAL A 104 2.02 10.54 15.87
CA VAL A 104 0.86 9.67 16.15
C VAL A 104 0.68 9.53 17.67
N GLN A 105 1.75 9.28 18.42
CA GLN A 105 1.71 9.21 19.88
C GLN A 105 1.26 10.55 20.50
N HIS A 106 1.77 11.67 19.99
CA HIS A 106 1.34 12.99 20.42
C HIS A 106 -0.16 13.24 20.12
N VAL A 107 -0.70 12.75 19.00
CA VAL A 107 -2.15 12.81 18.75
C VAL A 107 -2.91 11.96 19.76
N LEU A 108 -2.47 10.73 20.00
CA LEU A 108 -3.11 9.79 20.94
C LEU A 108 -3.10 10.28 22.40
N SER A 109 -2.10 11.08 22.82
CA SER A 109 -2.00 11.61 24.18
C SER A 109 -3.16 12.53 24.64
N CYS A 110 -4.07 12.96 23.75
CA CYS A 110 -5.27 13.72 24.11
C CYS A 110 -5.05 15.01 24.93
N ASN A 111 -3.89 15.66 24.79
CA ASN A 111 -3.50 16.82 25.60
C ASN A 111 -4.24 18.14 25.28
N SER A 112 -4.88 18.25 24.12
CA SER A 112 -5.56 19.49 23.68
C SER A 112 -7.09 19.38 23.80
N SER A 113 -7.77 20.50 24.09
CA SER A 113 -9.24 20.58 24.17
C SER A 113 -9.94 20.08 22.90
N MET A 114 -9.39 20.43 21.72
CA MET A 114 -9.88 19.95 20.42
C MET A 114 -9.79 18.41 20.33
N LYS A 115 -8.65 17.84 20.72
CA LYS A 115 -8.41 16.39 20.68
C LYS A 115 -9.39 15.64 21.58
N ARG A 116 -9.62 16.14 22.79
CA ARG A 116 -10.59 15.58 23.75
C ARG A 116 -12.02 15.63 23.22
N ALA A 117 -12.42 16.73 22.57
CA ALA A 117 -13.74 16.85 21.97
C ALA A 117 -13.95 15.83 20.83
N VAL A 118 -12.94 15.66 19.95
CA VAL A 118 -12.97 14.67 18.87
C VAL A 118 -12.99 13.25 19.43
N TYR A 119 -12.18 12.96 20.44
CA TYR A 119 -12.15 11.64 21.08
C TYR A 119 -13.52 11.26 21.66
N LYS A 120 -14.18 12.19 22.38
CA LYS A 120 -15.55 11.97 22.87
C LYS A 120 -16.54 11.70 21.74
N GLN A 121 -16.43 12.42 20.62
CA GLN A 121 -17.28 12.20 19.44
C GLN A 121 -17.05 10.83 18.80
N VAL A 122 -15.80 10.39 18.67
CA VAL A 122 -15.45 9.08 18.10
C VAL A 122 -15.90 7.93 18.99
N MET A 123 -15.78 8.09 20.31
CA MET A 123 -16.22 7.08 21.27
C MET A 123 -17.75 6.95 21.35
N ALA A 124 -18.49 8.04 21.10
CA ALA A 124 -19.95 8.02 21.03
C ALA A 124 -20.49 7.52 19.68
N ALA A 125 -19.68 7.57 18.61
CA ALA A 125 -20.09 7.18 17.28
C ALA A 125 -20.05 5.66 17.07
N PRO A 126 -20.90 5.10 16.20
CA PRO A 126 -20.80 3.72 15.78
C PRO A 126 -19.46 3.47 15.06
N LYS A 127 -18.84 2.31 15.32
CA LYS A 127 -17.53 1.94 14.78
C LYS A 127 -17.59 1.83 13.24
N PRO A 128 -16.94 2.74 12.49
CA PRO A 128 -16.94 2.67 11.04
C PRO A 128 -15.98 1.59 10.53
N THR A 129 -16.21 1.11 9.31
CA THR A 129 -15.34 0.14 8.64
C THR A 129 -14.00 0.78 8.28
N GLU A 130 -12.89 0.04 8.42
CA GLU A 130 -11.52 0.52 8.10
C GLU A 130 -11.44 1.12 6.68
N LYS A 131 -12.11 0.53 5.70
CA LYS A 131 -12.17 1.03 4.30
C LYS A 131 -12.77 2.43 4.19
N GLU A 132 -13.80 2.74 4.98
CA GLU A 132 -14.46 4.05 4.96
C GLU A 132 -13.60 5.13 5.61
N ILE A 133 -12.92 4.78 6.70
CA ILE A 133 -11.96 5.67 7.37
C ILE A 133 -10.85 6.01 6.38
N MET A 134 -10.30 5.01 5.71
CA MET A 134 -9.24 5.18 4.74
C MET A 134 -9.67 5.99 3.51
N ALA A 135 -10.89 5.79 3.00
CA ALA A 135 -11.43 6.61 1.92
C ALA A 135 -11.56 8.08 2.30
N ARG A 136 -12.03 8.38 3.52
CA ARG A 136 -12.12 9.76 4.03
C ARG A 136 -10.75 10.40 4.22
N LEU A 137 -9.81 9.65 4.79
CA LEU A 137 -8.43 10.11 4.96
C LEU A 137 -7.71 10.30 3.63
N ALA A 138 -8.02 9.49 2.62
CA ALA A 138 -7.49 9.64 1.26
C ALA A 138 -7.97 10.95 0.61
N ALA A 139 -9.25 11.32 0.79
CA ALA A 139 -9.78 12.60 0.32
C ALA A 139 -9.11 13.83 0.97
N GLU A 140 -8.49 13.65 2.15
CA GLU A 140 -7.75 14.71 2.85
C GLU A 140 -6.24 14.68 2.62
N SER A 141 -5.74 13.57 2.09
CA SER A 141 -4.37 13.52 1.61
C SER A 141 -4.27 14.37 0.34
N LYS A 142 -3.41 15.39 0.38
CA LYS A 142 -2.98 16.11 -0.83
C LYS A 142 -2.01 15.17 -1.55
N ALA A 143 -2.55 14.25 -2.35
CA ALA A 143 -1.81 13.45 -3.31
C ALA A 143 -2.47 13.56 -4.67
#